data_AF-A0AAU3WH11-F1
#
_entry.id   AF-A0AAU3WH11-F1
#
_cell.length_a   1.000
_cell.length_b   1.000
_cell.length_c   1.000
_cell.angle_alpha   90.00
_cell.angle_beta   90.00
_cell.angle_gamma   90.00
#
_symmetry.space_group_name_H-M   'P 1'
#
loop_
_entity.id
_entity.type
_entity.pdbx_description
1 polymer ?
#
loop_
_entity_poly.entity_id
_entity_poly.type
_entity_poly.pdbx_seq_one_letter_code
_entity_poly.pdbx_strand_id
1 'polypeptide(L)'
;MTAQQDPTTDRADRFARDLAALKIPDPATARNGLWLRAGGALLLVGLVLGVLTFPLTHATDDPLAQRDALAIGLTGVVCAVVGGAVYLRYSLTGFLRFWLARQSYDLSTLGERTAATEAPREVERERGAVDGTQVAVPRP
;
A
#
# COMPACT_ATOMS: atom_id res chain seq x y z
N MET A 1 -42.71 18.73 -3.33
CA MET A 1 -41.38 19.37 -3.26
C MET A 1 -40.34 18.25 -3.13
N THR A 2 -40.08 17.53 -4.22
CA THR A 2 -39.15 16.40 -4.30
C THR A 2 -37.78 16.96 -4.69
N ALA A 3 -36.83 16.91 -3.77
CA ALA A 3 -35.46 17.32 -4.04
C ALA A 3 -34.90 16.51 -5.21
N GLN A 4 -34.42 17.22 -6.23
CA GLN A 4 -33.65 16.65 -7.34
C GLN A 4 -32.37 16.08 -6.71
N GLN A 5 -32.33 14.78 -6.42
CA GLN A 5 -31.11 14.12 -5.96
C GLN A 5 -30.19 13.98 -7.17
N ASP A 6 -29.03 14.64 -7.09
CA ASP A 6 -28.00 14.60 -8.12
C ASP A 6 -27.48 13.14 -8.23
N PRO A 7 -27.58 12.47 -9.39
CA PRO A 7 -27.28 11.02 -9.53
C PRO A 7 -25.83 10.65 -9.18
N THR A 8 -24.92 11.64 -9.13
CA THR A 8 -23.53 11.48 -8.72
C THR A 8 -23.39 11.25 -7.22
N THR A 9 -24.17 11.97 -6.40
CA THR A 9 -24.16 11.83 -4.93
C THR A 9 -24.69 10.47 -4.50
N ASP A 10 -25.73 9.95 -5.18
CA ASP A 10 -26.33 8.64 -4.88
C ASP A 10 -25.38 7.45 -5.18
N ARG A 11 -24.55 7.55 -6.25
CA ARG A 11 -23.53 6.52 -6.53
C ARG A 11 -22.41 6.51 -5.50
N ALA A 12 -21.90 7.69 -5.13
CA ALA A 12 -20.81 7.81 -4.17
C ALA A 12 -21.22 7.27 -2.79
N ASP A 13 -22.43 7.61 -2.33
CA ASP A 13 -22.97 7.13 -1.05
C ASP A 13 -23.26 5.62 -1.05
N ARG A 14 -23.55 5.04 -2.22
CA ARG A 14 -23.74 3.60 -2.39
C ARG A 14 -22.40 2.86 -2.37
N PHE A 15 -21.41 3.33 -3.12
CA PHE A 15 -20.05 2.78 -3.07
C PHE A 15 -19.42 2.89 -1.68
N ALA A 16 -19.63 4.01 -0.96
CA ALA A 16 -19.16 4.18 0.40
C ALA A 16 -19.81 3.18 1.37
N ARG A 17 -21.11 2.91 1.19
CA ARG A 17 -21.83 1.86 1.94
C ARG A 17 -21.32 0.46 1.61
N ASP A 18 -21.09 0.16 0.34
CA ASP A 18 -20.59 -1.15 -0.10
C ASP A 18 -19.15 -1.38 0.37
N LEU A 19 -18.31 -0.34 0.39
CA LEU A 19 -16.96 -0.35 0.98
C LEU A 19 -16.99 -0.50 2.51
N ALA A 20 -17.94 0.14 3.19
CA ALA A 20 -18.12 -0.01 4.63
C ALA A 20 -18.62 -1.42 4.99
N ALA A 21 -19.49 -2.00 4.16
CA ALA A 21 -19.96 -3.38 4.29
C ALA A 21 -18.86 -4.41 3.98
N LEU A 22 -17.93 -4.09 3.08
CA LEU A 22 -16.79 -4.94 2.73
C LEU A 22 -15.62 -4.83 3.73
N LYS A 23 -15.76 -4.04 4.80
CA LYS A 23 -14.76 -3.90 5.87
C LYS A 23 -14.75 -5.16 6.75
N ILE A 24 -14.39 -6.29 6.13
CA ILE A 24 -14.08 -7.55 6.78
C ILE A 24 -13.02 -7.22 7.85
N PRO A 25 -13.33 -7.40 9.15
CA PRO A 25 -12.32 -7.35 10.19
C PRO A 25 -11.18 -8.26 9.75
N ASP A 26 -9.98 -7.71 9.57
CA ASP A 26 -8.84 -8.47 9.07
C ASP A 26 -8.07 -9.06 10.26
N PRO A 27 -8.37 -10.30 10.71
CA PRO A 27 -7.62 -10.94 11.79
C PRO A 27 -6.14 -11.12 11.42
N ALA A 28 -5.75 -10.96 10.15
CA ALA A 28 -4.36 -11.00 9.74
C ALA A 28 -3.59 -9.73 10.12
N THR A 29 -4.24 -8.58 10.38
CA THR A 29 -3.54 -7.33 10.72
C THR A 29 -2.75 -7.46 12.04
N ALA A 30 -3.31 -8.12 13.05
CA ALA A 30 -2.62 -8.36 14.33
C ALA A 30 -1.44 -9.34 14.16
N ARG A 31 -1.64 -10.41 13.37
CA ARG A 31 -0.58 -11.38 13.05
C ARG A 31 0.56 -10.74 12.26
N ASN A 32 0.23 -9.82 11.34
CA ASN A 32 1.20 -9.09 10.53
C ASN A 32 2.16 -8.25 11.40
N GLY A 33 1.63 -7.56 12.42
CA GLY A 33 2.44 -6.81 13.37
C GLY A 33 3.36 -7.70 14.23
N LEU A 34 2.89 -8.89 14.62
CA LEU A 34 3.71 -9.86 15.34
C LEU A 34 4.87 -10.36 14.49
N TRP A 35 4.63 -10.72 13.22
CA TRP A 35 5.67 -11.19 12.31
C TRP A 35 6.70 -10.11 11.97
N LEU A 36 6.29 -8.85 11.87
CA LEU A 36 7.21 -7.73 11.70
C LEU A 36 8.17 -7.61 12.90
N ARG A 37 7.63 -7.66 14.12
CA ARG A 37 8.43 -7.59 15.36
C ARG A 37 9.32 -8.82 15.50
N ALA A 38 8.82 -10.00 15.19
CA ALA A 38 9.59 -11.23 15.21
C ALA A 38 10.76 -11.21 14.21
N GLY A 39 10.52 -10.76 12.97
CA GLY A 39 11.57 -10.61 11.96
C GLY A 39 12.65 -9.61 12.39
N GLY A 40 12.24 -8.44 12.89
CA GLY A 40 13.16 -7.43 13.40
C GLY A 40 13.96 -7.91 14.62
N ALA A 41 13.31 -8.60 15.56
CA ALA A 41 13.99 -9.19 16.72
C ALA A 41 14.99 -10.27 16.30
N LEU A 42 14.60 -11.15 15.39
CA LEU A 42 15.49 -12.21 14.86
C LEU A 42 16.70 -11.61 14.13
N LEU A 43 16.50 -10.51 13.38
CA LEU A 43 17.59 -9.78 12.74
C LEU A 43 18.58 -9.23 13.77
N LEU A 44 18.09 -8.59 14.82
CA LEU A 44 18.95 -8.02 15.86
C LEU A 44 19.70 -9.11 16.63
N VAL A 45 19.01 -10.20 16.99
CA VAL A 45 19.63 -11.35 17.67
C VAL A 45 20.73 -11.96 16.80
N GLY A 46 20.47 -12.17 15.50
CA GLY A 46 21.46 -12.69 14.56
C GLY A 46 22.70 -11.79 14.44
N LEU A 47 22.49 -10.47 14.36
CA LEU A 47 23.59 -9.49 14.34
C LEU A 47 24.43 -9.54 15.61
N VAL A 48 23.79 -9.59 16.78
CA VAL A 48 24.48 -9.68 18.08
C VAL A 48 25.31 -10.95 18.16
N LEU A 49 24.77 -12.10 17.76
CA LEU A 49 25.50 -13.38 17.73
C LEU A 49 26.72 -13.31 16.81
N GLY A 50 26.56 -12.71 15.62
CA GLY A 50 27.67 -12.50 14.68
C GLY A 50 28.78 -11.64 15.27
N VAL A 51 28.44 -10.52 15.91
CA VAL A 51 29.42 -9.61 16.53
C VAL A 51 30.13 -10.26 17.72
N LEU A 52 29.40 -11.01 18.55
CA LEU A 52 29.97 -11.71 19.71
C LEU A 52 30.92 -12.84 19.34
N THR A 53 30.87 -13.33 18.10
CA THR A 53 31.75 -14.41 17.64
C THR A 53 33.22 -13.98 17.57
N PHE A 54 33.48 -12.72 17.22
CA PHE A 54 34.85 -12.20 17.10
C PHE A 54 35.66 -12.31 18.40
N PRO A 55 35.21 -11.77 19.55
CA PRO A 55 35.94 -11.91 20.80
C PRO A 55 36.00 -13.36 21.29
N LEU A 56 34.96 -14.18 21.08
CA LEU A 56 34.96 -15.60 21.44
C LEU A 56 36.03 -16.39 20.70
N THR A 57 36.20 -16.10 19.41
CA THR A 57 37.20 -16.75 18.56
C THR A 57 38.61 -16.30 18.92
N HIS A 58 38.79 -15.03 19.28
CA HIS A 58 40.10 -14.47 19.67
C HIS A 58 40.54 -14.87 21.08
N ALA A 59 39.61 -15.31 21.93
CA ALA A 59 39.91 -15.65 23.32
C ALA A 59 40.48 -17.06 23.51
N THR A 60 40.61 -17.86 22.44
CA THR A 60 41.03 -19.27 22.53
C THR A 60 42.03 -19.65 21.43
N ASP A 61 43.04 -20.42 21.79
CA ASP A 61 43.98 -21.06 20.84
C ASP A 61 43.59 -22.51 20.52
N ASP A 62 42.56 -23.05 21.19
CA ASP A 62 42.04 -24.39 20.92
C ASP A 62 41.19 -24.41 19.63
N PRO A 63 41.59 -25.18 18.59
CA PRO A 63 40.85 -25.27 17.33
C PRO A 63 39.43 -25.83 17.49
N LEU A 64 39.16 -26.62 18.53
CA LEU A 64 37.83 -27.16 18.81
C LEU A 64 36.86 -26.07 19.28
N ALA A 65 37.30 -25.22 20.19
CA ALA A 65 36.50 -24.08 20.67
C ALA A 65 36.33 -23.02 19.58
N GLN A 66 37.36 -22.80 18.76
CA GLN A 66 37.32 -21.87 17.64
C GLN A 66 36.27 -22.27 16.58
N ARG A 67 36.20 -23.55 16.20
CA ARG A 67 35.19 -24.00 15.22
C ARG A 67 33.77 -23.90 15.73
N ASP A 68 33.55 -24.12 17.03
CA ASP A 68 32.24 -23.98 17.65
C ASP A 68 31.80 -22.52 17.68
N ALA A 69 32.71 -21.60 18.04
CA ALA A 69 32.49 -20.16 17.95
C ALA A 69 32.13 -19.73 16.50
N LEU A 70 32.86 -20.23 15.49
CA LEU A 70 32.54 -19.95 14.09
C LEU A 70 31.16 -20.48 13.68
N ALA A 71 30.75 -21.66 14.14
CA ALA A 71 29.43 -22.22 13.89
C ALA A 71 28.31 -21.35 14.48
N ILE A 72 28.52 -20.82 15.69
CA ILE A 72 27.61 -19.84 16.32
C ILE A 72 27.51 -18.57 15.48
N GLY A 73 28.65 -18.04 15.00
CA GLY A 73 28.67 -16.84 14.16
C GLY A 73 27.93 -17.02 12.84
N LEU A 74 28.16 -18.14 12.14
CA LEU A 74 27.45 -18.52 10.92
C LEU A 74 25.94 -18.62 11.16
N THR A 75 25.54 -19.25 12.26
CA THR A 75 24.13 -19.34 12.66
C THR A 75 23.54 -17.94 12.88
N GLY A 76 24.29 -17.05 13.55
CA GLY A 76 23.92 -15.65 13.73
C GLY A 76 23.68 -14.93 12.39
N VAL A 77 24.57 -15.11 11.42
CA VAL A 77 24.42 -14.55 10.06
C VAL A 77 23.17 -15.07 9.37
N VAL A 78 22.92 -16.39 9.40
CA VAL A 78 21.72 -16.99 8.81
C VAL A 78 20.45 -16.44 9.47
N CYS A 79 20.42 -16.35 10.80
CA CYS A 79 19.32 -15.75 11.54
C CYS A 79 19.10 -14.28 11.14
N ALA A 80 20.19 -13.51 10.98
CA ALA A 80 20.11 -12.11 10.57
C ALA A 80 19.50 -11.95 9.17
N VAL A 81 19.93 -12.77 8.20
CA VAL A 81 19.40 -12.76 6.83
C VAL A 81 17.93 -13.17 6.79
N VAL A 82 17.56 -14.26 7.45
CA VAL A 82 16.17 -14.74 7.50
C VAL A 82 15.27 -13.74 8.21
N GLY A 83 15.71 -13.22 9.37
CA GLY A 83 15.00 -12.18 10.11
C GLY A 83 14.81 -10.91 9.27
N GLY A 84 15.86 -10.50 8.56
CA GLY A 84 15.82 -9.37 7.63
C GLY A 84 14.85 -9.55 6.48
N ALA A 85 14.84 -10.73 5.84
CA ALA A 85 13.91 -11.04 4.76
C ALA A 85 12.46 -11.03 5.25
N VAL A 86 12.19 -11.62 6.42
CA VAL A 86 10.87 -11.62 7.05
C VAL A 86 10.44 -10.18 7.39
N TYR A 87 11.31 -9.42 8.05
CA TYR A 87 11.05 -8.03 8.39
C TYR A 87 10.74 -7.19 7.15
N LEU A 88 11.57 -7.30 6.11
CA LEU A 88 11.43 -6.54 4.87
C LEU A 88 10.12 -6.89 4.16
N ARG A 89 9.79 -8.18 4.05
CA ARG A 89 8.53 -8.65 3.47
C ARG A 89 7.33 -7.96 4.13
N TYR A 90 7.25 -8.02 5.45
CA TYR A 90 6.11 -7.48 6.19
C TYR A 90 6.11 -5.94 6.24
N SER A 91 7.28 -5.31 6.24
CA SER A 91 7.42 -3.85 6.15
C SER A 91 6.93 -3.34 4.79
N LEU A 92 7.33 -3.99 3.69
CA LEU A 92 6.90 -3.60 2.34
C LEU A 92 5.39 -3.77 2.16
N THR A 93 4.80 -4.85 2.66
CA THR A 93 3.34 -5.04 2.58
C THR A 93 2.59 -3.89 3.27
N GLY A 94 3.03 -3.49 4.47
CA GLY A 94 2.43 -2.36 5.19
C GLY A 94 2.58 -1.04 4.42
N PHE A 95 3.80 -0.75 3.96
CA PHE A 95 4.11 0.46 3.20
C PHE A 95 3.32 0.54 1.89
N LEU A 96 3.34 -0.52 1.07
CA LEU A 96 2.63 -0.59 -0.20
C LEU A 96 1.12 -0.44 0.00
N ARG A 97 0.54 -1.05 1.03
CA ARG A 97 -0.89 -0.90 1.34
C ARG A 97 -1.25 0.56 1.63
N PHE A 98 -0.46 1.24 2.45
CA PHE A 98 -0.66 2.65 2.73
C PHE A 98 -0.47 3.50 1.47
N TRP A 99 0.60 3.24 0.72
CA TRP A 99 0.95 3.99 -0.48
C TRP A 99 -0.11 3.85 -1.57
N LEU A 100 -0.61 2.64 -1.81
CA LEU A 100 -1.68 2.37 -2.77
C LEU A 100 -2.99 3.02 -2.34
N ALA A 101 -3.33 3.00 -1.05
CA ALA A 101 -4.52 3.69 -0.55
C ALA A 101 -4.46 5.20 -0.81
N ARG A 102 -3.28 5.81 -0.62
CA ARG A 102 -3.07 7.22 -0.95
C ARG A 102 -3.19 7.47 -2.46
N GLN A 103 -2.53 6.66 -3.28
CA GLN A 103 -2.59 6.83 -4.74
C GLN A 103 -4.00 6.65 -5.29
N SER A 104 -4.79 5.70 -4.77
CA SER A 104 -6.19 5.55 -5.19
C SER A 104 -7.03 6.80 -4.91
N TYR A 105 -6.76 7.49 -3.79
CA TYR A 105 -7.43 8.73 -3.43
C TYR A 105 -7.02 9.90 -4.32
N ASP A 106 -5.73 9.99 -4.64
CA ASP A 106 -5.22 11.02 -5.54
C ASP A 106 -5.82 10.84 -6.96
N LEU A 107 -5.92 9.60 -7.43
CA LEU A 107 -6.55 9.27 -8.72
C LEU A 107 -8.06 9.56 -8.76
N SER A 108 -8.81 9.27 -7.69
CA SER A 108 -10.25 9.59 -7.65
C SER A 108 -10.49 11.10 -7.71
N THR A 109 -9.69 11.87 -6.97
CA THR A 109 -9.76 13.34 -6.96
C THR A 109 -9.46 13.93 -8.34
N LEU A 110 -8.49 13.36 -9.07
CA LEU A 110 -8.20 13.78 -10.44
C LEU A 110 -9.37 13.49 -11.38
N GLY A 111 -9.96 12.29 -11.31
CA GLY A 111 -11.11 11.92 -12.12
C GLY A 111 -12.32 12.84 -11.92
N GLU A 112 -12.60 13.22 -10.68
CA GLU A 112 -13.66 14.20 -10.34
C GLU A 112 -13.39 15.57 -10.99
N ARG A 113 -12.14 16.05 -10.96
CA ARG A 113 -11.76 17.31 -11.59
C ARG A 113 -11.87 17.27 -13.11
N THR A 114 -11.50 16.16 -13.74
CA THR A 114 -11.63 15.99 -15.19
C THR A 114 -13.09 15.96 -15.60
N ALA A 115 -13.93 15.18 -14.90
CA ALA A 115 -15.37 15.12 -15.14
C ALA A 115 -16.07 16.48 -14.96
N ALA A 116 -15.71 17.23 -13.90
CA ALA A 116 -16.22 18.58 -13.68
C ALA A 116 -15.81 19.58 -14.78
N THR A 117 -14.67 19.35 -15.45
CA THR A 117 -14.21 20.18 -16.57
C THR A 117 -14.91 19.83 -17.89
N GLU A 118 -15.32 18.57 -18.07
CA GLU A 118 -15.99 18.09 -19.29
C GLU A 118 -17.49 18.43 -19.32
N ALA A 119 -18.18 18.37 -18.18
CA ALA A 119 -19.62 18.63 -18.11
C ALA A 119 -20.05 20.00 -18.71
N PRO A 120 -19.36 21.13 -18.45
CA PRO A 120 -19.69 22.40 -19.09
C PRO A 120 -19.43 22.42 -20.61
N ARG A 121 -18.43 21.66 -21.08
CA ARG A 121 -18.08 21.61 -22.51
C ARG A 121 -19.08 20.79 -23.31
N GLU A 122 -19.63 19.74 -22.71
CA GLU A 122 -20.68 18.94 -23.34
C GLU A 122 -21.97 19.74 -23.48
N VAL A 123 -22.37 20.48 -22.44
CA VAL A 123 -23.53 21.39 -22.49
C VAL A 123 -23.35 22.49 -23.55
N GLU A 124 -22.15 23.06 -23.69
CA GLU A 124 -21.86 24.07 -24.71
C GLU A 124 -21.89 23.48 -26.13
N ARG A 125 -21.37 22.26 -26.31
CA ARG A 125 -21.46 21.54 -27.60
C ARG A 125 -22.90 21.24 -27.98
N GLU A 126 -23.72 20.77 -27.04
CA GLU A 126 -25.13 20.51 -27.28
C GLU A 126 -25.90 21.79 -27.63
N ARG A 127 -25.62 22.91 -26.93
CA ARG A 127 -26.20 24.22 -27.27
C ARG A 127 -25.84 24.69 -28.68
N GLY A 128 -24.57 24.59 -29.06
CA GLY A 128 -24.10 24.97 -30.40
C GLY A 128 -24.68 24.07 -31.51
N ALA A 129 -24.89 22.79 -31.24
CA ALA A 129 -25.52 21.85 -32.18
C ALA A 129 -27.01 22.17 -32.41
N VAL A 130 -27.74 22.56 -31.35
CA VAL A 130 -29.15 22.96 -31.45
C VAL A 130 -29.30 24.27 -32.23
N ASP A 131 -28.42 25.24 -32.01
CA ASP A 131 -28.44 26.53 -32.73
C ASP A 131 -28.10 26.37 -34.23
N GLY A 132 -27.13 25.50 -34.57
CA GLY A 132 -26.75 25.21 -35.95
C GLY A 132 -27.83 24.51 -36.80
N THR A 133 -28.81 23.85 -36.15
CA THR A 133 -29.89 23.13 -36.86
C THR A 133 -31.03 24.08 -37.28
N GLN A 134 -31.11 25.30 -36.75
CA GLN A 134 -32.17 26.28 -37.10
C GLN A 134 -31.90 27.13 -38.36
N VAL A 135 -30.73 27.06 -38.99
CA VAL A 135 -30.38 27.98 -40.11
C VAL A 135 -30.78 27.45 -41.50
N ALA A 136 -31.30 26.21 -41.61
CA ALA A 136 -31.71 25.62 -42.90
C ALA A 136 -33.21 25.82 -43.20
N VAL A 137 -33.65 27.07 -43.43
CA VAL A 137 -34.94 27.36 -44.07
C VAL A 137 -34.69 28.06 -45.41
N PRO A 138 -34.75 27.35 -46.55
CA PRO A 138 -34.73 28.00 -47.86
C PRO A 138 -36.02 28.80 -48.03
N ARG A 139 -35.90 30.13 -48.18
CA ARG A 139 -37.02 30.99 -48.54
C ARG A 139 -37.31 30.86 -50.05
N PRO A 140 -38.58 30.76 -50.45
CA PRO A 140 -38.99 30.59 -51.85
C PRO A 140 -38.70 31.83 -52.69
#